data_AF-A0A967SM11-F1
#
_entry.id   AF-A0A967SM11-F1
#
_cell.length_a   1.000
_cell.length_b   1.000
_cell.length_c   1.000
_cell.angle_alpha   90.00
_cell.angle_beta   90.00
_cell.angle_gamma   90.00
#
_symmetry.space_group_name_H-M   'P 1'
#
loop_
_entity.id
_entity.type
_entity.pdbx_description
1 polymer ?
#
loop_
_entity_poly.entity_id
_entity_poly.type
_entity_poly.pdbx_seq_one_letter_code
_entity_poly.pdbx_strand_id
1 'polypeptide(L)' 'VLRGNLRIEFRDGAVELTEGDMVVVPKGVVHRPVAEHEAHVMLIERAGTLNTGDDVEGGTAGEWI' A
#
# COMPACT_ATOMS: atom_id res chain seq x y z
N VAL A 1 -2.60 5.83 7.57
CA VAL A 1 -3.28 6.66 6.56
C VAL A 1 -3.31 8.08 7.09
N LEU A 2 -2.88 9.05 6.29
CA LEU A 2 -2.84 10.45 6.69
C LEU A 2 -4.14 11.19 6.35
N ARG A 3 -4.81 10.82 5.25
CA ARG A 3 -6.16 11.29 4.85
C ARG A 3 -6.86 10.27 3.97
N GLY A 4 -8.18 10.18 4.05
CA GLY A 4 -9.00 9.28 3.24
C GLY A 4 -9.03 7.83 3.76
N ASN A 5 -9.34 6.89 2.87
CA ASN A 5 -9.52 5.47 3.21
C ASN A 5 -8.63 4.62 2.31
N LEU A 6 -8.07 3.55 2.88
CA LEU A 6 -7.23 2.60 2.15
C LEU A 6 -7.60 1.18 2.56
N ARG A 7 -7.73 0.28 1.58
CA ARG A 7 -7.88 -1.14 1.81
C ARG A 7 -6.59 -1.85 1.41
N ILE A 8 -6.00 -2.62 2.31
CA ILE A 8 -4.88 -3.51 1.96
C ILE A 8 -5.44 -4.91 1.76
N GLU A 9 -5.42 -5.38 0.52
CA GLU A 9 -5.79 -6.75 0.20
C GLU A 9 -4.60 -7.69 0.36
N PHE A 10 -4.86 -8.85 0.93
CA PHE A 10 -3.97 -10.01 1.01
C PHE A 10 -4.60 -11.16 0.23
N ARG A 11 -3.89 -12.29 0.10
CA ARG A 11 -4.44 -13.48 -0.59
C ARG A 11 -5.59 -14.13 0.17
N ASP A 12 -5.64 -13.94 1.48
CA ASP A 12 -6.54 -14.59 2.43
C ASP A 12 -7.51 -13.62 3.12
N GLY A 13 -7.53 -12.34 2.71
CA GLY A 13 -8.45 -11.35 3.28
C GLY A 13 -8.07 -9.92 2.93
N ALA A 14 -8.65 -8.96 3.65
CA ALA A 14 -8.31 -7.55 3.51
C ALA A 14 -8.39 -6.85 4.87
N VAL A 15 -7.64 -5.77 5.00
CA VAL A 15 -7.69 -4.85 6.14
C VAL A 15 -8.15 -3.49 5.63
N GLU A 16 -9.21 -2.97 6.23
CA GLU A 16 -9.70 -1.60 6.01
C GLU A 16 -8.96 -0.64 6.94
N LEU A 17 -8.50 0.49 6.39
CA LEU A 17 -7.81 1.54 7.12
C LEU A 17 -8.49 2.88 6.87
N THR A 18 -8.73 3.60 7.96
CA THR A 18 -9.23 4.98 7.98
C THR A 18 -8.14 5.96 8.42
N GLU A 19 -8.43 7.25 8.38
CA GLU A 19 -7.48 8.28 8.80
C GLU A 19 -6.96 8.04 10.22
N GLY A 20 -5.64 8.06 10.39
CA GLY A 20 -4.97 7.73 11.65
C GLY A 20 -4.58 6.26 11.81
N ASP A 21 -5.18 5.33 11.05
CA ASP A 21 -4.84 3.90 11.15
C ASP A 21 -3.47 3.58 10.55
N MET A 22 -2.82 2.54 11.07
CA MET A 22 -1.58 2.00 10.51
C MET A 22 -1.65 0.47 10.46
N VAL A 23 -1.01 -0.12 9.44
CA VAL A 23 -0.82 -1.56 9.34
C VAL A 23 0.65 -1.87 9.06
N VAL A 24 1.13 -2.98 9.60
CA VAL A 24 2.44 -3.53 9.27
C VAL A 24 2.22 -4.72 8.34
N VAL A 25 2.75 -4.64 7.12
CA VAL A 25 2.80 -5.78 6.21
C VAL A 25 4.02 -6.63 6.57
N PRO A 26 3.86 -7.92 6.94
CA PRO A 26 5.00 -8.77 7.26
C PRO A 26 5.91 -8.98 6.04
N LYS A 27 7.20 -9.18 6.28
CA LYS A 27 8.19 -9.40 5.22
C LYS A 27 7.79 -10.60 4.35
N GLY A 28 7.79 -10.39 3.03
CA GLY A 28 7.51 -11.44 2.04
C GLY A 28 6.02 -11.76 1.86
N VAL A 29 5.13 -11.01 2.51
CA VAL A 29 3.69 -11.12 2.30
C VAL A 29 3.30 -10.26 1.10
N VAL A 30 2.71 -10.92 0.10
CA VAL A 30 2.14 -10.26 -1.08
C VAL A 30 0.87 -9.52 -0.65
N HIS A 31 0.76 -8.26 -1.05
CA HIS A 31 -0.37 -7.41 -0.72
C HIS A 31 -0.71 -6.48 -1.89
N ARG A 32 -1.89 -5.86 -1.83
CA ARG A 32 -2.32 -4.90 -2.83
C ARG A 32 -3.04 -3.72 -2.17
N PRO A 33 -2.45 -2.52 -2.15
CA PRO A 33 -3.14 -1.32 -1.72
C PRO A 33 -4.22 -0.93 -2.73
N VAL A 34 -5.44 -0.72 -2.26
CA VAL A 34 -6.59 -0.32 -3.07
C VAL A 34 -7.26 0.88 -2.41
N ALA A 35 -7.47 1.95 -3.16
CA ALA A 35 -8.22 3.12 -2.72
C ALA A 35 -9.32 3.43 -3.75
N GLU A 36 -10.58 3.49 -3.32
CA GLU A 36 -11.71 3.85 -4.19
C GLU A 36 -11.73 5.35 -4.52
N HIS A 37 -11.19 6.15 -3.60
CA HIS A 37 -11.02 7.60 -3.71
C HIS A 37 -9.57 7.97 -3.39
N GLU A 38 -9.19 9.23 -3.64
CA GLU A 38 -7.86 9.73 -3.30
C GLU A 38 -7.57 9.55 -1.80
N ALA A 39 -6.40 8.98 -1.49
CA ALA A 39 -5.93 8.77 -0.14
C ALA A 39 -4.47 9.22 -0.01
N HIS A 40 -4.15 9.87 1.10
CA HIS A 40 -2.79 10.25 1.42
C HIS A 40 -2.22 9.25 2.41
N VAL A 41 -1.12 8.59 2.04
CA VAL A 41 -0.49 7.53 2.83
C VAL A 41 0.97 7.84 3.08
N MET A 42 1.50 7.35 4.20
CA MET A 42 2.92 7.34 4.49
C MET A 42 3.40 5.90 4.46
N LEU A 43 4.36 5.61 3.60
CA LEU A 43 5.03 4.32 3.55
C LEU A 43 6.34 4.45 4.32
N ILE A 44 6.60 3.50 5.21
CA ILE A 44 7.87 3.39 5.93
C ILE A 44 8.51 2.08 5.48
N GLU A 45 9.61 2.18 4.74
CA GLU A 45 10.35 1.05 4.21
C GLU A 45 11.83 1.11 4.59
N ARG A 46 12.53 -0.02 4.43
CA ARG A 46 13.99 -0.03 4.65
C ARG A 46 14.64 0.80 3.56
N ALA A 47 15.64 1.60 3.93
CA ALA A 47 16.48 2.28 2.97
C ALA A 47 17.06 1.29 1.93
N GLY A 48 16.96 1.64 0.65
CA GLY A 48 17.40 0.81 -0.47
C GLY A 48 16.41 -0.28 -0.88
N THR A 49 15.19 -0.30 -0.33
CA THR A 49 14.08 -1.04 -0.94
C THR A 49 13.77 -0.37 -2.28
N LEU A 50 13.77 -1.13 -3.37
CA LEU A 50 13.38 -0.62 -4.68
C LEU A 50 11.87 -0.39 -4.65
N ASN A 51 11.44 0.87 -4.69
CA ASN A 51 10.04 1.19 -4.82
C ASN A 51 9.66 1.16 -6.31
N THR A 52 8.58 0.49 -6.67
CA THR A 52 8.14 0.42 -8.07
C THR A 52 7.77 1.79 -8.64
N GLY A 53 7.55 2.80 -7.79
CA GLY A 53 7.39 4.20 -8.21
C GLY A 53 8.69 4.90 -8.65
N ASP A 54 9.86 4.34 -8.33
CA ASP A 54 11.17 4.89 -8.73
C ASP A 54 11.56 4.46 -10.15
N ASP A 55 10.98 3.38 -10.67
CA ASP A 55 11.10 2.95 -12.07
C ASP A 55 10.05 3.70 -12.91
N VAL A 56 10.53 4.78 -13.55
CA VAL A 56 9.77 5.62 -14.46
C VAL A 56 9.43 4.88 -15.77
N GLU A 57 8.37 4.06 -15.75
CA GLU A 57 7.45 3.83 -16.88
C GLU A 57 6.25 2.99 -16.42
N GLY A 58 5.18 3.66 -15.99
CA GLY A 58 3.90 3.03 -15.67
C GLY A 58 3.84 2.42 -14.26
N GLY A 59 3.41 3.21 -13.27
CA GLY A 59 3.20 2.69 -11.91
C GLY A 59 2.24 1.49 -11.89
N THR A 60 2.37 0.61 -10.90
CA THR A 60 1.62 -0.65 -10.75
C THR A 60 0.21 -0.46 -10.18
N ALA A 61 -0.54 0.51 -10.70
CA ALA A 61 -1.89 0.82 -10.24
C ALA A 61 -2.79 -0.44 -10.33
N GLY A 62 -3.08 -1.04 -9.18
CA GLY A 62 -3.97 -2.21 -9.08
C GLY A 62 -3.32 -3.58 -9.30
N GLU A 63 -1.99 -3.68 -9.38
CA GLU A 63 -1.28 -4.97 -9.41
C GLU A 63 -0.88 -5.47 -8.01
N TRP A 64 -0.62 -6.77 -7.88
CA TRP A 64 -0.17 -7.38 -6.63
C TRP A 64 1.33 -7.13 -6.44
N ILE A 65 1.72 -6.62 -5.26
CA ILE A 65 3.11 -6.33 -4.89
C ILE A 65 3.60 -7.17 -3.71
#